data_AF-A0A2N3E0J3-F1
#
_entry.id   AF-A0A2N3E0J3-F1
#
_cell.length_a   1.000
_cell.length_b   1.000
_cell.length_c   1.000
_cell.angle_alpha   90.00
_cell.angle_beta   90.00
_cell.angle_gamma   90.00
#
_symmetry.space_group_name_H-M   'P 1'
#
loop_
_entity.id
_entity.type
_entity.pdbx_description
1 polymer ?
#
loop_
_entity_poly.entity_id
_entity_poly.type
_entity_poly.pdbx_seq_one_letter_code
_entity_poly.pdbx_strand_id
1 'polypeptide(L)' 'MAAVKETVETVGEVEKYKYGFFTDIESEKAPLGLTEDTVRFISAKKDEPEWLLEWRLAAFRRWQTMTEPTWAKVT' A
#
# COMPACT_ATOMS: atom_id res chain seq x y z
N MET A 1 47.61 4.78 -5.50
CA MET A 1 46.45 5.63 -5.18
C MET A 1 45.66 4.98 -4.05
N ALA A 2 46.05 5.25 -2.79
CA ALA A 2 45.41 4.65 -1.60
C ALA A 2 44.18 5.45 -1.12
N ALA A 3 44.07 6.72 -1.52
CA ALA A 3 43.01 7.63 -1.06
C ALA A 3 41.60 7.27 -1.54
N VAL A 4 41.43 6.51 -2.63
CA VAL A 4 40.10 6.26 -3.21
C VAL A 4 39.30 5.24 -2.39
N LYS A 5 39.96 4.20 -1.85
CA LYS A 5 39.26 3.10 -1.17
C LYS A 5 38.74 3.52 0.20
N GLU A 6 39.56 4.26 0.94
CA GLU A 6 39.22 4.78 2.27
C GLU A 6 38.08 5.81 2.20
N THR A 7 38.04 6.65 1.16
CA THR A 7 36.93 7.60 0.94
C THR A 7 35.62 6.89 0.59
N VAL A 8 35.65 5.81 -0.20
CA VAL A 8 34.45 5.04 -0.55
C VAL A 8 33.87 4.31 0.67
N GLU A 9 34.74 3.73 1.51
CA GLU A 9 34.32 3.08 2.76
C GLU A 9 33.72 4.10 3.75
N THR A 10 34.34 5.27 3.90
CA THR A 10 33.85 6.35 4.77
C THR A 10 32.49 6.89 4.31
N VAL A 11 32.27 7.06 3.00
CA VAL A 11 30.97 7.53 2.47
C VAL A 11 29.86 6.48 2.66
N GLY A 12 30.17 5.18 2.51
CA GLY A 12 29.21 4.09 2.75
C GLY A 12 28.73 3.99 4.22
N GLU A 13 29.52 4.49 5.18
CA GLU A 13 29.09 4.61 6.58
C GLU A 13 28.22 5.85 6.84
N VAL A 14 28.42 6.93 6.09
CA VAL A 14 27.67 8.19 6.21
C VAL A 14 26.26 8.10 5.60
N GLU A 15 26.07 7.26 4.58
CA GLU A 15 24.75 7.05 3.94
C GLU A 15 23.74 6.27 4.80
N LYS A 16 24.19 5.57 5.85
CA LYS A 16 23.28 4.95 6.81
C LYS A 16 22.73 6.04 7.71
N TYR A 17 21.58 6.58 7.34
CA TYR A 17 20.74 7.51 8.11
C TYR A 17 20.58 7.07 9.58
N LYS A 18 21.56 7.42 10.42
CA LYS A 18 21.74 6.87 11.78
C LYS A 18 20.66 7.32 12.77
N TYR A 19 19.91 8.37 12.40
CA TYR A 19 18.88 9.03 13.21
C TYR A 19 17.54 9.12 12.49
N GLY A 20 17.30 8.29 11.47
CA GLY A 20 15.98 8.19 10.86
C GLY A 20 14.98 7.63 11.87
N PHE A 21 13.95 8.39 12.23
CA PHE A 21 12.81 7.86 12.96
C PHE A 21 12.07 6.89 12.02
N PHE A 22 12.21 5.58 12.26
CA PHE A 22 11.36 4.57 11.65
C PHE A 22 10.57 3.89 12.77
N THR A 23 9.29 3.68 12.51
CA THR A 23 8.45 2.83 13.35
C THR A 23 8.11 1.62 12.51
N ASP A 24 8.56 0.45 12.93
CA ASP A 24 8.09 -0.79 12.35
C ASP A 24 6.60 -0.95 12.70
N ILE A 25 5.75 -0.59 11.75
CA ILE A 25 4.31 -0.82 11.84
C ILE A 25 4.06 -2.20 11.24
N GLU A 26 3.55 -3.11 12.06
CA GLU A 26 3.03 -4.37 11.57
C GLU A 26 1.91 -4.08 10.56
N SER A 27 2.17 -4.40 9.29
CA SER A 27 1.27 -4.11 8.18
C SER A 27 0.86 -5.41 7.51
N GLU A 28 -0.40 -5.77 7.67
CA GLU A 28 -0.99 -6.88 6.94
C GLU A 28 -1.54 -6.36 5.61
N LYS A 29 -0.99 -6.89 4.51
CA LYS A 29 -1.40 -6.50 3.16
C LYS A 29 -2.39 -7.52 2.63
N ALA A 30 -3.49 -7.02 2.10
CA ALA A 30 -4.37 -7.85 1.28
C ALA A 30 -3.61 -8.33 0.01
N PRO A 31 -3.99 -9.48 -0.57
CA PRO A 31 -3.43 -9.95 -1.82
C PRO A 31 -3.57 -8.92 -2.95
N LEU A 32 -2.70 -9.00 -3.96
CA LEU A 32 -2.76 -8.11 -5.12
C LEU A 32 -4.09 -8.29 -5.88
N GLY A 33 -4.81 -7.19 -6.07
CA GLY A 33 -6.06 -7.15 -6.83
C GLY A 33 -7.30 -6.87 -5.97
N LEU A 34 -8.30 -6.25 -6.58
CA LEU A 34 -9.59 -5.98 -5.96
C LEU A 34 -10.59 -7.05 -6.40
N THR A 35 -10.87 -8.01 -5.52
CA THR A 35 -11.91 -9.04 -5.70
C THR A 35 -12.92 -8.97 -4.55
N GLU A 36 -14.03 -9.70 -4.67
CA GLU A 36 -14.99 -9.81 -3.55
C GLU A 36 -14.33 -10.40 -2.28
N ASP A 37 -13.36 -11.30 -2.44
CA ASP A 37 -12.61 -11.88 -1.32
C ASP A 37 -11.78 -10.81 -0.59
N THR A 38 -11.17 -9.88 -1.32
CA THR A 38 -10.47 -8.72 -0.73
C THR A 38 -11.44 -7.87 0.08
N VAL A 39 -12.67 -7.65 -0.40
CA VAL A 39 -13.70 -6.89 0.31
C VAL A 39 -14.14 -7.62 1.59
N ARG A 40 -14.35 -8.94 1.53
CA ARG A 40 -14.69 -9.77 2.69
C ARG A 40 -13.56 -9.79 3.73
N PHE A 41 -12.31 -9.90 3.26
CA PHE A 41 -11.13 -9.83 4.12
C PHE A 41 -11.04 -8.50 4.87
N ILE A 42 -11.21 -7.38 4.19
CA ILE A 42 -11.19 -6.04 4.82
C ILE A 42 -12.31 -5.90 5.84
N SER A 43 -13.51 -6.36 5.51
CA SER A 43 -14.69 -6.26 6.38
C SER A 43 -14.53 -7.11 7.65
N ALA A 44 -14.05 -8.35 7.51
CA ALA A 44 -13.76 -9.24 8.63
C ALA A 44 -12.65 -8.69 9.54
N LYS A 45 -11.61 -8.08 8.98
CA LYS A 45 -10.54 -7.45 9.76
C LYS A 45 -11.00 -6.25 10.59
N LYS A 46 -12.05 -5.58 10.15
CA LYS A 46 -12.60 -4.38 10.81
C LYS A 46 -13.78 -4.69 11.73
N ASP A 47 -14.15 -5.96 11.89
CA ASP A 47 -15.30 -6.40 12.67
C ASP A 47 -16.58 -5.64 12.28
N GLU A 48 -16.81 -5.51 10.97
CA GLU A 48 -17.94 -4.77 10.43
C GLU A 48 -19.24 -5.58 10.52
N PRO A 49 -20.39 -4.93 10.80
CA PRO A 49 -21.68 -5.60 10.79
C PRO A 49 -22.06 -6.06 9.38
N GLU A 50 -22.86 -7.13 9.29
CA GLU A 50 -23.20 -7.81 8.03
C GLU A 50 -23.82 -6.89 6.96
N TRP A 51 -24.66 -5.93 7.38
CA TRP A 51 -25.25 -4.96 6.46
C TRP A 51 -24.21 -4.08 5.75
N LEU A 52 -23.07 -3.79 6.42
CA LEU A 52 -22.00 -2.98 5.85
C LEU A 52 -21.17 -3.80 4.86
N LEU A 53 -20.95 -5.09 5.14
CA LEU A 53 -20.35 -6.02 4.19
C LEU A 53 -21.17 -6.10 2.90
N GLU A 54 -22.48 -6.32 3.01
CA GLU A 54 -23.37 -6.39 1.85
C GLU A 54 -23.38 -5.07 1.06
N TRP A 55 -23.34 -3.93 1.75
CA TRP A 55 -23.22 -2.63 1.12
C TRP A 55 -21.92 -2.47 0.33
N ARG A 56 -20.78 -2.89 0.90
CA ARG A 56 -19.49 -2.88 0.20
C ARG A 56 -19.48 -3.80 -1.03
N LEU A 57 -20.06 -4.99 -0.90
CA LEU A 57 -20.17 -5.94 -2.02
C LEU A 57 -21.07 -5.40 -3.14
N ALA A 58 -22.19 -4.77 -2.79
CA ALA A 58 -23.06 -4.10 -3.76
C ALA A 58 -22.35 -2.95 -4.48
N ALA A 59 -21.57 -2.14 -3.75
CA ALA A 59 -20.77 -1.07 -4.34
C ALA A 59 -19.69 -1.60 -5.30
N PHE A 60 -19.00 -2.69 -4.94
CA PHE A 60 -18.01 -3.34 -5.80
C PHE A 60 -18.64 -3.87 -7.10
N ARG A 61 -19.77 -4.58 -7.01
CA ARG A 61 -20.52 -5.06 -8.18
C ARG A 61 -20.97 -3.92 -9.08
N ARG A 62 -21.45 -2.81 -8.50
CA ARG A 62 -21.80 -1.61 -9.27
C ARG A 62 -20.58 -1.02 -9.97
N TRP A 63 -19.47 -0.87 -9.25
CA TRP A 63 -18.24 -0.30 -9.77
C TRP A 63 -17.70 -1.10 -10.97
N GLN A 64 -17.78 -2.44 -10.94
CA GLN A 64 -17.39 -3.28 -12.08
C GLN A 64 -18.18 -3.01 -13.37
N THR A 65 -19.39 -2.46 -13.27
CA THR A 65 -20.22 -2.08 -14.44
C THR A 65 -20.00 -0.65 -14.90
N MET A 66 -19.22 0.15 -14.16
CA MET A 66 -18.97 1.54 -14.48
C MET A 66 -17.81 1.66 -15.46
N THR A 67 -17.99 2.51 -16.46
CA THR A 67 -16.89 2.92 -17.34
C THR A 67 -16.05 3.98 -16.66
N GLU A 68 -14.73 3.83 -16.70
CA GLU A 68 -13.82 4.84 -16.19
C GLU A 68 -14.01 6.17 -16.96
N PRO A 69 -14.24 7.30 -16.26
CA PRO A 69 -14.42 8.58 -16.92
C PRO A 69 -13.11 9.11 -17.51
N THR A 70 -13.14 9.54 -18.78
CA THR A 70 -11.97 10.09 -19.49
C THR A 70 -11.91 11.61 -19.51
N TRP A 71 -12.82 12.30 -18.82
CA TRP A 71 -12.93 13.77 -18.88
C TRP A 71 -11.84 14.49 -18.08
N ALA A 72 -11.10 13.80 -17.21
CA ALA A 72 -10.03 14.40 -16.44
C ALA A 72 -8.81 14.68 -17.36
N LYS A 73 -8.35 15.92 -17.40
CA LYS A 73 -7.07 16.28 -18.05
C LYS A 73 -5.91 15.88 -17.12
N VAL A 74 -5.62 14.59 -17.06
CA VAL A 74 -4.43 14.04 -16.40
C VAL A 74 -3.31 14.05 -17.45
N THR A 75 -2.46 15.07 -17.40
CA THR A 75 -1.23 15.20 -18.19
C THR A 75 -0.10 15.48 -17.23
#